data_AF-A0A432RZ83-F1
#
_entry.id   AF-A0A432RZ83-F1
#
_cell.length_a   1.000
_cell.length_b   1.000
_cell.length_c   1.000
_cell.angle_alpha   90.00
_cell.angle_beta   90.00
_cell.angle_gamma   90.00
#
_symmetry.space_group_name_H-M   'P 1'
#
loop_
_entity.id
_entity.type
_entity.pdbx_description
1 polymer ?
#
loop_
_entity_poly.entity_id
_entity_poly.type
_entity_poly.pdbx_seq_one_letter_code
_entity_poly.pdbx_strand_id
1 'polypeptide(L)' 'MAHVRLNISLEEELAKELDEVAKELGEKKSHIIRDALMYYFDYLDIKIAEKRLKAIEDGKSKLIPAEEVFKEAGLE' A
#
# COMPACT_ATOMS: atom_id res chain seq x y z
N MET A 1 9.51 -15.42 -7.22
CA MET A 1 8.15 -14.83 -7.29
C MET A 1 7.83 -14.52 -8.74
N ALA A 2 6.56 -14.60 -9.15
CA ALA A 2 6.17 -14.24 -10.50
C ALA A 2 6.19 -12.71 -10.67
N HIS A 3 6.82 -12.21 -11.73
CA HIS A 3 6.81 -10.78 -12.06
C HIS A 3 5.73 -10.50 -13.11
N VAL A 4 4.87 -9.52 -12.83
CA VAL A 4 3.86 -9.02 -13.76
C VAL A 4 4.37 -7.71 -14.36
N ARG A 5 4.24 -7.56 -15.68
CA ARG A 5 4.53 -6.29 -16.37
C ARG A 5 3.30 -5.40 -16.36
N LEU A 6 3.48 -4.17 -15.93
CA LEU A 6 2.47 -3.12 -15.96
C LEU A 6 2.91 -2.02 -16.92
N ASN A 7 2.02 -1.59 -17.80
CA ASN A 7 2.20 -0.41 -18.62
C ASN A 7 1.38 0.72 -17.98
N ILE A 8 2.02 1.85 -17.73
CA ILE A 8 1.38 3.03 -17.13
C ILE A 8 1.66 4.25 -18.00
N SER A 9 0.72 5.18 -18.04
CA SER A 9 0.89 6.49 -18.66
C SER A 9 1.17 7.51 -17.56
N LEU A 10 2.20 8.33 -17.77
CA LEU A 10 2.58 9.43 -16.89
C LEU A 10 2.56 10.73 -17.69
N GLU A 11 2.32 11.83 -16.99
CA GLU A 11 2.53 13.17 -17.57
C GLU A 11 4.00 13.34 -17.97
N GLU A 12 4.24 14.10 -19.04
CA GLU A 12 5.57 14.22 -19.64
C GLU A 12 6.59 14.78 -18.64
N GLU A 13 6.21 15.78 -17.85
CA GLU A 13 7.07 16.40 -16.84
C GLU A 13 7.48 15.39 -15.76
N LEU A 14 6.53 14.63 -15.22
CA LEU A 14 6.80 13.60 -14.22
C LEU A 14 7.69 12.48 -14.79
N ALA A 15 7.50 12.10 -16.06
CA ALA A 15 8.32 11.09 -16.71
C ALA A 15 9.77 11.56 -16.92
N LYS A 16 9.98 12.87 -17.15
CA LYS A 16 11.30 13.51 -17.23
C LYS A 16 11.97 13.56 -15.87
N GLU A 17 11.27 14.02 -14.84
CA GLU A 17 11.79 14.06 -13.48
C GLU A 17 12.22 12.65 -13.00
N LEU A 18 11.39 11.63 -13.25
CA LEU A 18 11.76 10.24 -12.97
C LEU A 18 13.02 9.78 -13.73
N ASP A 19 13.25 10.26 -14.95
CA ASP A 19 14.47 9.98 -15.71
C ASP A 19 15.71 10.58 -15.05
N GLU A 20 15.62 11.85 -14.66
CA GLU A 20 16.70 12.60 -14.05
C GLU A 20 17.08 12.02 -12.69
N VAL A 21 16.09 11.75 -11.84
CA VAL A 21 16.31 11.10 -10.53
C VAL A 21 16.91 9.71 -10.69
N ALA A 22 16.42 8.90 -11.64
CA ALA A 22 16.98 7.59 -11.92
C ALA A 22 18.45 7.65 -12.33
N LYS A 23 18.82 8.61 -13.18
CA LYS A 23 20.21 8.81 -13.63
C LYS A 23 21.10 9.27 -12.49
N GLU A 24 20.66 10.25 -11.71
CA GLU A 24 21.43 10.80 -10.59
C GLU A 24 21.72 9.73 -9.52
N LEU A 25 20.73 8.89 -9.21
CA LEU A 25 20.87 7.82 -8.22
C LEU A 25 21.53 6.55 -8.77
N GLY A 26 21.75 6.46 -10.08
CA GLY A 26 22.23 5.23 -10.73
C GLY A 26 21.25 4.05 -10.63
N GLU A 27 19.96 4.33 -10.50
CA GLU A 27 18.91 3.35 -10.20
C GLU A 27 17.94 3.17 -11.37
N LYS A 28 17.24 2.03 -11.44
CA LYS A 28 16.23 1.81 -12.49
C LYS A 28 14.94 2.56 -12.17
N LYS A 29 14.35 3.24 -13.16
CA LYS A 29 13.00 3.85 -13.05
C LYS A 29 11.96 2.91 -12.45
N SER A 30 11.97 1.64 -12.86
CA SER A 30 11.04 0.64 -12.36
C SER A 30 11.20 0.33 -10.87
N HIS A 31 12.40 0.46 -10.31
CA HIS A 31 12.64 0.30 -8.88
C HIS A 31 12.11 1.52 -8.12
N ILE A 32 12.36 2.73 -8.62
CA ILE A 32 11.82 3.96 -8.04
C ILE A 32 10.29 3.93 -8.04
N ILE A 33 9.66 3.55 -9.16
CA ILE A 33 8.19 3.41 -9.24
C ILE A 33 7.69 2.37 -8.23
N ARG A 34 8.36 1.21 -8.13
CA ARG A 34 8.00 0.15 -7.18
C ARG A 34 8.05 0.68 -5.75
N ASP A 35 9.14 1.33 -5.37
CA ASP A 35 9.36 1.79 -4.00
C ASP A 35 8.40 2.93 -3.66
N ALA A 36 8.13 3.85 -4.60
CA ALA A 36 7.12 4.89 -4.44
C ALA A 36 5.70 4.30 -4.23
N LEU A 37 5.33 3.27 -4.99
CA LEU A 37 4.04 2.58 -4.81
C LEU A 37 3.96 1.89 -3.45
N MET A 38 5.03 1.22 -3.00
CA MET A 38 5.08 0.60 -1.68
C MET A 38 4.89 1.63 -0.57
N TYR A 39 5.64 2.74 -0.60
CA TYR A 39 5.50 3.79 0.40
C TYR A 39 4.12 4.44 0.39
N TYR A 40 3.52 4.60 -0.79
CA TYR A 40 2.16 5.12 -0.88
C TYR A 40 1.15 4.13 -0.29
N PHE A 41 1.31 2.82 -0.50
CA PHE A 41 0.46 1.81 0.11
C PHE A 41 0.62 1.75 1.62
N ASP A 42 1.83 1.82 2.16
CA ASP A 42 2.05 1.90 3.62
C ASP A 42 1.34 3.12 4.22
N TYR A 43 1.41 4.27 3.54
CA TYR A 43 0.67 5.47 3.94
C TYR A 43 -0.85 5.26 3.88
N LEU A 44 -1.36 4.64 2.82
CA LEU A 44 -2.80 4.35 2.68
C LEU A 44 -3.29 3.35 3.73
N ASP A 45 -2.47 2.37 4.12
CA ASP A 45 -2.81 1.40 5.16
C ASP A 45 -3.09 2.10 6.50
N ILE A 46 -2.29 3.12 6.85
CA ILE A 46 -2.55 3.97 8.02
C ILE A 46 -3.91 4.66 7.89
N LYS A 47 -4.22 5.24 6.73
CA LYS A 47 -5.52 5.91 6.49
C LYS A 47 -6.70 4.95 6.57
N ILE A 48 -6.54 3.72 6.10
CA ILE A 48 -7.54 2.67 6.23
C ILE A 48 -7.72 2.28 7.70
N ALA A 49 -6.62 2.14 8.45
CA ALA A 49 -6.66 1.83 9.88
C ALA A 49 -7.37 2.92 10.69
N GLU A 50 -7.03 4.19 10.46
CA GLU A 50 -7.71 5.35 11.09
C GLU A 50 -9.22 5.34 10.81
N LYS A 51 -9.60 5.09 9.55
CA LYS A 51 -11.02 4.99 9.16
C LYS A 51 -11.74 3.86 9.91
N ARG A 52 -11.10 2.69 10.04
CA ARG A 52 -11.66 1.53 10.76
C ARG A 52 -11.80 1.81 12.25
N LEU A 53 -10.79 2.44 12.87
CA LEU A 53 -10.83 2.84 14.27
C LEU A 53 -11.99 3.79 14.54
N LYS A 54 -12.15 4.83 13.70
CA LYS A 54 -13.28 5.76 13.83
C LYS A 54 -14.65 5.08 13.71
N ALA A 55 -14.78 4.07 12.85
CA ALA A 55 -16.02 3.31 12.74
C ALA A 55 -16.35 2.54 14.04
N ILE A 56 -15.34 2.06 14.77
CA ILE A 56 -15.51 1.43 16.08
C ILE A 56 -15.92 2.47 17.12
N GLU A 57 -15.25 3.62 17.16
CA GLU A 57 -15.56 4.73 18.07
C GLU A 57 -16.98 5.28 17.87
N ASP A 58 -17.41 5.40 16.61
CA ASP A 58 -18.76 5.82 16.23
C ASP A 58 -19.83 4.73 16.47
N GLY A 59 -19.44 3.54 16.95
CA GLY A 59 -20.34 2.39 17.18
C GLY A 59 -20.88 1.74 15.91
N LYS A 60 -20.30 2.05 14.74
CA LYS A 60 -20.66 1.48 13.42
C LYS A 60 -19.97 0.14 13.15
N SER A 61 -18.96 -0.20 13.95
CA SER A 61 -18.25 -1.47 13.91
C SER A 61 -17.96 -1.95 15.33
N LYS A 62 -17.75 -3.25 15.51
CA LYS A 62 -17.49 -3.88 16.82
C LYS A 62 -16.19 -4.66 16.75
N LEU A 63 -15.50 -4.70 17.89
CA LEU A 63 -14.39 -5.60 18.11
C LEU A 63 -14.92 -6.99 18.47
N ILE A 64 -14.26 -8.02 17.96
CA ILE A 64 -14.53 -9.42 18.28
C ILE A 64 -13.26 -9.97 18.97
N PRO A 65 -13.37 -10.64 20.13
CA PRO A 65 -12.22 -11.29 20.77
C PRO A 65 -11.53 -12.28 19.82
N ALA A 66 -10.20 -12.39 19.92
CA ALA A 66 -9.43 -13.25 19.02
C ALA A 66 -9.79 -14.74 19.20
N GLU A 67 -10.10 -15.15 20.42
CA GLU A 67 -10.50 -16.51 20.78
C GLU A 67 -11.77 -16.93 20.05
N GLU A 68 -12.75 -16.02 19.94
CA GLU A 68 -13.99 -16.27 19.20
C GLU A 68 -13.71 -16.49 17.70
N VAL A 69 -12.80 -15.70 17.13
CA VAL A 69 -12.40 -15.81 15.72
C VAL A 69 -11.64 -17.12 15.47
N PHE A 70 -10.73 -17.52 16.35
CA PHE A 70 -9.96 -18.76 16.19
C PHE A 70 -10.83 -20.00 16.31
N LYS A 71 -11.79 -19.99 17.25
CA LYS A 71 -12.80 -21.04 17.37
C LYS A 71 -13.66 -21.14 16.11
N GLU A 72 -14.11 -20.01 15.54
CA GLU A 72 -14.89 -20.01 14.29
C GLU A 72 -14.07 -20.49 13.09
N ALA A 73 -12.77 -20.17 13.05
CA ALA A 73 -11.85 -20.60 12.00
C ALA A 73 -11.36 -22.06 12.13
N GLY A 74 -11.71 -22.77 13.21
CA GLY A 74 -11.29 -24.15 13.45
C GLY A 74 -9.80 -24.30 13.78
N LEU A 75 -9.21 -23.28 14.41
CA LEU A 75 -7.80 -23.25 14.80
C LEU A 75 -7.57 -23.60 16.28
N GLU A 76 -8.64 -23.90 17.02
CA GLU A 76 -8.66 -24.33 18.43
C GLU A 76 -9.31 -25.72 18.60
#